data_AF-A0A2T0RGY7-F1
#
_entry.id   AF-A0A2T0RGY7-F1
#
_cell.length_a   1.000
_cell.length_b   1.000
_cell.length_c   1.000
_cell.angle_alpha   90.00
_cell.angle_beta   90.00
_cell.angle_gamma   90.00
#
_symmetry.space_group_name_H-M   'P 1'
#
loop_
_entity.id
_entity.type
_entity.pdbx_description
1 polymer ?
#
loop_
_entity_poly.entity_id
_entity_poly.type
_entity_poly.pdbx_seq_one_letter_code
_entity_poly.pdbx_strand_id
1 'polypeptide(L)'
;MRDALASMTDDGNAPLTRAESLELLALSEVVIRKAGYGRQSMVRSARSAGASWTQIGAALGTTKQAAWEAHNRWLEDQARLVTDTSAEPD
;
A
#
# COMPACT_ATOMS: atom_id res chain seq x y z
N MET A 1 -15.10 8.13 26.81
CA MET A 1 -14.51 7.71 25.52
C MET A 1 -15.48 6.89 24.67
N ARG A 2 -16.28 5.97 25.26
CA ARG A 2 -17.34 5.23 24.56
C ARG A 2 -18.44 6.12 23.94
N ASP A 3 -18.81 7.19 24.63
CA ASP A 3 -19.88 8.09 24.17
C ASP A 3 -19.49 8.95 22.95
N ALA A 4 -18.20 9.20 22.74
CA ALA A 4 -17.70 9.91 21.55
C ALA A 4 -17.76 9.05 20.27
N LEU A 5 -17.83 7.72 20.42
CA LEU A 5 -18.00 6.79 19.30
C LEU A 5 -19.49 6.52 19.00
N ALA A 6 -20.37 6.74 19.98
CA ALA A 6 -21.82 6.55 19.82
C ALA A 6 -22.49 7.67 19.01
N SER A 7 -21.91 8.90 18.98
CA SER A 7 -22.44 9.97 18.11
C SER A 7 -22.01 9.81 16.65
N MET A 8 -21.04 8.95 16.34
CA MET A 8 -20.58 8.66 14.96
C MET A 8 -21.52 7.72 14.19
N THR A 9 -22.45 7.06 14.88
CA THR A 9 -23.28 6.00 14.28
C THR A 9 -24.65 6.47 13.79
N ASP A 10 -25.07 7.69 14.11
CA ASP A 10 -26.39 8.21 13.68
C ASP A 10 -26.36 8.74 12.23
N ASP A 11 -25.22 9.28 11.78
CA ASP A 11 -24.98 9.69 10.38
C ASP A 11 -24.50 8.53 9.48
N GLY A 12 -24.19 7.36 10.05
CA GLY A 12 -23.46 6.27 9.38
C GLY A 12 -24.28 5.37 8.44
N ASN A 13 -25.59 5.63 8.26
CA ASN A 13 -26.50 4.76 7.49
C ASN A 13 -27.14 5.44 6.26
N ALA A 14 -26.78 6.70 5.97
CA ALA A 14 -27.15 7.32 4.70
C ALA A 14 -26.21 6.84 3.58
N PRO A 15 -26.72 6.51 2.37
CA PRO A 15 -25.87 6.23 1.22
C PRO A 15 -24.93 7.42 0.95
N LEU A 16 -23.65 7.13 0.71
CA LEU A 16 -22.67 8.16 0.37
C LEU A 16 -23.13 8.97 -0.83
N THR A 17 -22.94 10.28 -0.76
CA THR A 17 -23.06 11.13 -1.93
C THR A 17 -21.99 10.77 -2.97
N ARG A 18 -22.20 11.20 -4.21
CA ARG A 18 -21.22 11.04 -5.29
C ARG A 18 -19.86 11.65 -4.91
N ALA A 19 -19.84 12.81 -4.24
CA ALA A 19 -18.62 13.48 -3.86
C ALA A 19 -17.84 12.67 -2.81
N GLU A 20 -18.51 12.22 -1.75
CA GLU A 20 -17.90 11.41 -0.69
C GLU A 20 -17.40 10.06 -1.21
N SER A 21 -18.13 9.45 -2.16
CA SER A 21 -17.71 8.20 -2.80
C SER A 21 -16.41 8.36 -3.59
N LEU A 22 -16.26 9.48 -4.33
CA LEU A 22 -15.04 9.80 -5.06
C LEU A 22 -13.88 10.16 -4.12
N GLU A 23 -14.16 10.82 -3.00
CA GLU A 23 -13.16 11.12 -1.99
C GLU A 23 -12.65 9.84 -1.31
N LEU A 24 -13.54 8.93 -0.90
CA LEU A 24 -13.13 7.62 -0.38
C LEU A 24 -12.32 6.81 -1.38
N LEU A 25 -12.66 6.87 -2.67
CA LEU A 25 -11.86 6.22 -3.72
C LEU A 25 -10.45 6.84 -3.78
N ALA A 26 -10.34 8.16 -3.81
CA ALA A 26 -9.04 8.84 -3.82
C ALA A 26 -8.20 8.53 -2.56
N LEU A 27 -8.84 8.46 -1.39
CA LEU A 27 -8.18 8.07 -0.13
C LEU A 27 -7.72 6.61 -0.17
N SER A 28 -8.56 5.72 -0.71
CA SER A 28 -8.23 4.29 -0.89
C SER A 28 -7.00 4.12 -1.79
N GLU A 29 -6.90 4.90 -2.87
CA GLU A 29 -5.74 4.89 -3.77
C GLU A 29 -4.44 5.30 -3.06
N VAL A 30 -4.49 6.30 -2.17
CA VAL A 30 -3.32 6.70 -1.37
C VAL A 30 -2.91 5.59 -0.40
N VAL A 31 -3.88 4.93 0.24
CA VAL A 31 -3.62 3.81 1.15
C VAL A 31 -3.02 2.62 0.41
N ILE A 32 -3.57 2.24 -0.75
CA ILE A 32 -3.05 1.15 -1.59
C ILE A 32 -1.61 1.45 -1.99
N ARG A 33 -1.34 2.67 -2.48
CA ARG A 33 0.02 3.10 -2.84
C ARG A 33 0.96 3.01 -1.63
N LYS A 34 0.60 3.63 -0.50
CA LYS A 34 1.45 3.64 0.70
C LYS A 34 1.65 2.25 1.32
N ALA A 35 0.65 1.37 1.30
CA ALA A 35 0.78 -0.01 1.75
C ALA A 35 1.74 -0.80 0.84
N GLY A 36 1.72 -0.54 -0.47
CA GLY A 36 2.70 -1.04 -1.42
C GLY A 36 4.13 -0.57 -1.09
N TYR A 37 4.32 0.74 -0.88
CA TYR A 37 5.62 1.33 -0.54
C TYR A 37 6.16 0.89 0.82
N GLY A 38 5.33 0.88 1.86
CA GLY A 38 5.72 0.55 3.23
C GLY A 38 6.18 -0.90 3.40
N ARG A 39 5.50 -1.83 2.71
CA ARG A 39 5.92 -3.25 2.69
C ARG A 39 7.29 -3.42 2.06
N GLN A 40 7.59 -2.70 0.98
CA GLN A 40 8.85 -2.85 0.24
C GLN A 40 10.03 -2.14 0.91
N SER A 41 9.78 -1.04 1.63
CA SER A 41 10.79 -0.44 2.52
C SER A 41 11.20 -1.43 3.62
N MET A 42 10.25 -2.15 4.22
CA MET A 42 10.56 -3.17 5.23
C MET A 42 11.30 -4.38 4.65
N VAL A 43 10.92 -4.85 3.44
CA VAL A 43 11.65 -5.91 2.74
C VAL A 43 13.09 -5.47 2.45
N ARG A 44 13.31 -4.24 1.96
CA ARG A 44 14.65 -3.70 1.69
C ARG A 44 15.48 -3.58 2.98
N SER A 45 14.90 -3.06 4.06
CA SER A 45 15.57 -3.00 5.36
C SER A 45 15.92 -4.39 5.88
N ALA A 46 15.01 -5.37 5.81
CA ALA A 46 15.27 -6.75 6.20
C ALA A 46 16.39 -7.39 5.36
N ARG A 47 16.40 -7.15 4.04
CA ARG A 47 17.47 -7.60 3.15
C ARG A 47 18.82 -6.96 3.51
N SER A 48 18.85 -5.66 3.80
CA SER A 48 20.06 -4.95 4.23
C SER A 48 20.61 -5.44 5.58
N ALA A 49 19.72 -5.92 6.46
CA ALA A 49 20.08 -6.57 7.72
C ALA A 49 20.48 -8.05 7.56
N GLY A 50 20.57 -8.56 6.32
CA GLY A 50 21.00 -9.92 6.03
C GLY A 50 19.90 -10.98 6.03
N ALA A 51 18.62 -10.61 6.21
CA ALA A 51 17.53 -11.58 6.20
C ALA A 51 17.41 -12.27 4.83
N SER A 52 17.32 -13.58 4.81
CA SER A 52 17.08 -14.37 3.59
C SER A 52 15.64 -14.23 3.10
N TRP A 53 15.40 -14.50 1.81
CA TRP A 53 14.04 -14.54 1.25
C TRP A 53 13.14 -15.58 1.92
N THR A 54 13.71 -16.66 2.46
CA THR A 54 12.97 -17.65 3.25
C THR A 54 12.43 -17.02 4.54
N GLN A 55 13.27 -16.29 5.28
CA GLN A 55 12.87 -15.60 6.51
C GLN A 55 11.84 -14.50 6.23
N ILE A 56 12.01 -13.76 5.14
CA ILE A 56 11.07 -12.72 4.72
C ILE A 56 9.72 -13.34 4.32
N GLY A 57 9.72 -14.42 3.54
CA GLY A 57 8.50 -15.14 3.19
C GLY A 57 7.75 -15.61 4.43
N ALA A 58 8.45 -16.25 5.38
CA ALA A 58 7.87 -16.68 6.65
C ALA A 58 7.25 -15.53 7.45
N ALA A 59 7.96 -14.40 7.58
CA ALA A 59 7.45 -13.22 8.28
C ALA A 59 6.22 -12.58 7.61
N LEU A 60 6.11 -12.70 6.28
CA LEU A 60 4.99 -12.18 5.49
C LEU A 60 3.83 -13.19 5.36
N GLY A 61 3.95 -14.40 5.93
CA GLY A 61 2.96 -15.46 5.76
C GLY A 61 2.85 -15.98 4.32
N THR A 62 3.96 -15.97 3.57
CA THR A 62 4.01 -16.39 2.17
C THR A 62 5.23 -17.27 1.88
N THR A 63 5.35 -17.77 0.64
CA THR A 63 6.50 -18.57 0.24
C THR A 63 7.71 -17.70 -0.09
N LYS A 64 8.93 -18.27 -0.01
CA LYS A 64 10.16 -17.62 -0.46
C LYS A 64 10.02 -17.05 -1.89
N GLN A 65 9.45 -17.85 -2.78
CA GLN A 65 9.29 -17.49 -4.19
C GLN A 65 8.31 -16.34 -4.36
N ALA A 66 7.15 -16.41 -3.70
CA ALA A 66 6.15 -15.35 -3.75
C ALA A 66 6.69 -14.02 -3.19
N ALA A 67 7.49 -14.06 -2.12
CA ALA A 67 8.14 -12.87 -1.58
C ALA A 67 9.15 -12.24 -2.57
N TRP A 68 9.94 -13.07 -3.27
CA TRP A 68 10.90 -12.61 -4.27
C TRP A 68 10.22 -12.03 -5.51
N GLU A 69 9.23 -12.73 -6.06
CA GLU A 69 8.47 -12.26 -7.23
C GLU A 69 7.73 -10.96 -6.96
N ALA A 70 7.08 -10.85 -5.80
CA ALA A 70 6.40 -9.62 -5.38
C ALA A 70 7.37 -8.43 -5.24
N HIS A 71 8.61 -8.68 -4.80
CA HIS A 71 9.64 -7.65 -4.74
C HIS A 71 10.10 -7.21 -6.13
N ASN A 72 10.34 -8.15 -7.06
CA ASN A 72 10.77 -7.82 -8.42
C ASN A 72 9.70 -7.07 -9.21
N ARG A 73 8.43 -7.51 -9.15
CA ARG A 73 7.32 -6.79 -9.80
C ARG A 73 7.24 -5.34 -9.33
N TRP A 74 7.46 -5.10 -8.03
CA TRP A 74 7.50 -3.75 -7.50
C TRP A 74 8.67 -2.93 -8.05
N LEU A 75 9.87 -3.51 -8.21
CA LEU A 75 11.00 -2.81 -8.83
C LEU A 75 10.68 -2.39 -10.28
N GLU A 76 9.97 -3.24 -11.03
CA GLU A 76 9.50 -2.94 -12.39
C GLU A 76 8.45 -1.83 -12.39
N ASP A 77 7.50 -1.84 -11.44
CA ASP A 77 6.50 -0.76 -11.29
C ASP A 77 7.16 0.59 -10.96
N GLN A 78 8.20 0.59 -10.11
CA GLN A 78 8.96 1.81 -9.81
C GLN A 78 9.70 2.36 -11.02
N ALA A 79 10.31 1.48 -11.83
CA ALA A 79 10.99 1.88 -13.05
C ALA A 79 10.03 2.58 -14.02
N ARG A 80 8.79 2.09 -14.14
CA ARG A 80 7.74 2.70 -14.98
C ARG A 80 7.30 4.07 -14.47
N LEU A 81 7.11 4.25 -13.16
CA LEU A 81 6.68 5.52 -12.58
C LEU A 81 7.74 6.64 -12.72
N VAL A 82 9.02 6.30 -12.59
CA VAL A 82 10.12 7.27 -12.77
C VAL A 82 10.22 7.72 -14.23
N THR A 83 10.01 6.81 -15.18
CA THR A 83 10.00 7.17 -16.61
C THR A 83 8.81 8.04 -16.99
N ASP A 84 7.63 7.80 -16.40
CA ASP A 84 6.41 8.59 -16.66
C ASP A 84 6.52 10.01 -16.07
N THR A 85 7.10 10.14 -14.86
CA THR A 85 7.39 11.45 -14.23
C THR A 85 8.43 12.26 -15.00
N SER A 86 9.30 11.60 -15.79
CA SER A 86 10.32 12.28 -16.60
C SER A 86 9.82 12.67 -18.00
N ALA A 87 8.56 12.35 -18.33
CA ALA A 87 7.94 12.56 -19.65
C ALA A 87 6.88 13.67 -19.65
N GLU A 88 7.07 14.73 -18.85
CA GLU A 88 6.35 16.00 -18.99
C GLU A 88 7.26 17.00 -19.73
N PRO A 89 7.07 17.21 -21.06
CA PRO A 89 7.72 18.30 -21.80
C PRO A 89 6.88 19.59 -21.71
N ASP A 90 7.58 20.73 -21.73
CA ASP A 90 7.10 22.14 -21.81
C ASP A 90 5.82 22.36 -22.66
#